data_AF-A0A531M569-F1
#
_entry.id   AF-A0A531M569-F1
#
_cell.length_a   1.000
_cell.length_b   1.000
_cell.length_c   1.000
_cell.angle_alpha   90.00
_cell.angle_beta   90.00
_cell.angle_gamma   90.00
#
_symmetry.space_group_name_H-M   'P 1'
#
loop_
_entity.id
_entity.type
_entity.pdbx_description
1 polymer ?
#
loop_
_entity_poly.entity_id
_entity_poly.type
_entity_poly.pdbx_seq_one_letter_code
_entity_poly.pdbx_strand_id
1 'polypeptide(L)'
;VAGTICVLDVARTHGIDNIIFSSSCATYGVPETLPVRETSPQNPISPYGRTKLMGEQIIKDYAAAYGMKYAILRYFNACGADPEGELGEWHTPETHLIPRVLMAASGIIDAIEVFGTDYDTADGTCVRDYIHVSDLARAHLKALMHLETGGDNLSVNLGTGRG
;
A
#
# COMPACT_ATOMS: atom_id res chain seq x y z
N VAL A 1 -12.16 7.06 -4.76
CA VAL A 1 -12.48 6.78 -6.17
C VAL A 1 -12.65 8.06 -6.97
N ALA A 2 -13.56 8.97 -6.62
CA ALA A 2 -13.75 10.24 -7.34
C ALA A 2 -12.46 11.08 -7.48
N GLY A 3 -11.66 11.20 -6.40
CA GLY A 3 -10.37 11.88 -6.46
C GLY A 3 -9.38 11.27 -7.46
N THR A 4 -9.36 9.93 -7.58
CA THR A 4 -8.53 9.23 -8.58
C THR A 4 -8.95 9.60 -9.99
N ILE A 5 -10.26 9.60 -10.28
CA ILE A 5 -10.79 9.99 -11.59
C ILE A 5 -10.39 11.44 -11.92
N CYS A 6 -10.56 12.35 -10.96
CA CYS A 6 -10.19 13.76 -11.15
C CYS A 6 -8.70 13.94 -11.50
N VAL A 7 -7.80 13.25 -10.80
CA VAL A 7 -6.36 13.28 -11.09
C VAL A 7 -6.08 12.72 -12.49
N LEU A 8 -6.70 11.60 -12.87
CA LEU A 8 -6.50 10.98 -14.18
C LEU A 8 -6.99 11.87 -15.32
N ASP A 9 -8.15 12.50 -15.17
CA ASP A 9 -8.68 13.44 -16.17
C ASP A 9 -7.78 14.66 -16.35
N VAL A 10 -7.29 15.24 -15.25
CA VAL A 10 -6.37 16.39 -15.30
C VAL A 10 -5.02 15.98 -15.90
N ALA A 11 -4.48 14.84 -15.50
CA ALA A 11 -3.23 14.31 -16.04
C ALA A 11 -3.33 14.13 -17.56
N ARG A 12 -4.38 13.44 -18.02
CA ARG A 12 -4.65 13.21 -19.45
C ARG A 12 -4.76 14.51 -20.24
N THR A 13 -5.53 15.48 -19.75
CA THR A 13 -5.73 16.77 -20.45
C THR A 13 -4.46 17.62 -20.56
N HIS A 14 -3.45 17.34 -19.73
CA HIS A 14 -2.14 18.00 -19.76
C HIS A 14 -1.03 17.14 -20.36
N GLY A 15 -1.34 15.98 -20.94
CA GLY A 15 -0.35 15.08 -21.55
C GLY A 15 0.60 14.42 -20.54
N ILE A 16 0.14 14.19 -19.30
CA ILE A 16 0.86 13.41 -18.30
C ILE A 16 0.45 11.95 -18.45
N ASP A 17 1.35 11.15 -19.03
CA ASP A 17 1.00 9.78 -19.44
C ASP A 17 1.39 8.71 -18.42
N ASN A 18 2.28 9.00 -17.47
CA ASN A 18 2.77 8.04 -16.47
C ASN A 18 2.10 8.25 -15.11
N ILE A 19 1.44 7.22 -14.59
CA ILE A 19 0.76 7.26 -13.28
C ILE A 19 1.32 6.21 -12.33
N ILE A 20 1.70 6.62 -11.13
CA ILE A 20 2.04 5.69 -10.03
C ILE A 20 0.94 5.73 -9.01
N PHE A 21 0.36 4.57 -8.75
CA PHE A 21 -0.77 4.42 -7.84
C PHE A 21 -0.38 3.60 -6.62
N SER A 22 -0.46 4.27 -5.47
CA SER A 22 -0.40 3.66 -4.15
C SER A 22 -1.68 2.86 -3.85
N SER A 23 -1.65 1.58 -4.17
CA SER A 23 -2.68 0.61 -3.83
C SER A 23 -2.41 -0.04 -2.47
N SER A 24 -3.08 -1.14 -2.15
CA SER A 24 -2.92 -1.86 -0.90
C SER A 24 -3.17 -3.35 -1.07
N CYS A 25 -2.46 -4.17 -0.28
CA CYS A 25 -2.75 -5.60 -0.19
C CYS A 25 -4.14 -5.88 0.42
N ALA A 26 -4.81 -4.88 1.01
CA ALA A 26 -6.22 -4.98 1.39
C ALA A 26 -7.17 -5.30 0.21
N THR A 27 -6.72 -5.10 -1.03
CA THR A 27 -7.46 -5.53 -2.23
C THR A 27 -7.61 -7.05 -2.33
N TYR A 28 -6.71 -7.83 -1.73
CA TYR A 28 -6.78 -9.30 -1.74
C TYR A 28 -7.84 -9.85 -0.78
N GLY A 29 -8.17 -9.12 0.29
CA GLY A 29 -9.07 -9.62 1.32
C GLY A 29 -8.41 -10.68 2.20
N VAL A 30 -9.10 -11.81 2.40
CA VAL A 30 -8.55 -12.97 3.13
C VAL A 30 -7.85 -13.88 2.11
N PRO A 31 -6.51 -13.98 2.12
CA PRO A 31 -5.79 -14.78 1.14
C PRO A 31 -5.93 -16.29 1.44
N GLU A 32 -6.06 -17.09 0.40
CA GLU A 32 -6.11 -18.57 0.50
C GLU A 32 -4.73 -19.19 0.72
N THR A 33 -3.68 -18.51 0.25
CA THR A 33 -2.29 -18.98 0.32
C THR A 33 -1.35 -17.86 0.73
N LEU A 34 -0.32 -18.22 1.49
CA LEU A 34 0.77 -17.34 1.87
C LEU A 34 2.10 -17.89 1.29
N PRO A 35 3.01 -17.02 0.80
CA PRO A 35 2.86 -15.57 0.68
C PRO A 35 1.86 -15.17 -0.43
N VAL A 36 1.21 -14.01 -0.26
CA VAL A 36 0.26 -13.48 -1.25
C VAL A 36 1.00 -13.08 -2.52
N ARG A 37 0.50 -13.52 -3.67
CA ARG A 37 1.09 -13.24 -4.99
C ARG A 37 0.25 -12.22 -5.75
N GLU A 38 0.84 -11.60 -6.76
CA GLU A 38 0.15 -10.66 -7.66
C GLU A 38 -1.03 -11.30 -8.38
N THR A 39 -0.93 -12.62 -8.62
CA THR A 39 -1.95 -13.47 -9.24
C THR A 39 -3.05 -13.92 -8.29
N SER A 40 -2.93 -13.64 -6.98
CA SER A 40 -3.97 -13.99 -6.00
C SER A 40 -5.26 -13.22 -6.29
N PRO A 41 -6.45 -13.84 -6.08
CA PRO A 41 -7.73 -13.17 -6.28
C PRO A 41 -7.87 -11.89 -5.42
N GLN A 42 -8.44 -10.84 -5.99
CA GLN A 42 -8.70 -9.58 -5.29
C GLN A 42 -10.15 -9.54 -4.77
N ASN A 43 -10.37 -10.02 -3.54
CA ASN A 43 -11.69 -10.11 -2.90
C ASN A 43 -11.76 -9.27 -1.62
N PRO A 44 -11.75 -7.92 -1.71
CA PRO A 44 -11.65 -7.06 -0.53
C PRO A 44 -12.86 -7.19 0.38
N ILE A 45 -12.60 -7.27 1.69
CA ILE A 45 -13.60 -7.43 2.75
C ILE A 45 -13.98 -6.11 3.44
N SER A 46 -13.40 -4.99 3.01
CA SER A 46 -13.65 -3.66 3.57
C SER A 46 -13.92 -2.62 2.48
N PRO A 47 -14.66 -1.54 2.78
CA PRO A 47 -14.82 -0.41 1.85
C PRO A 47 -13.47 0.18 1.41
N TYR A 48 -12.50 0.28 2.32
CA TYR A 48 -11.15 0.74 1.99
C TYR A 48 -10.52 -0.11 0.88
N GLY A 49 -10.43 -1.44 1.08
CA GLY A 49 -9.87 -2.35 0.08
C GLY A 49 -10.66 -2.31 -1.25
N ARG A 50 -11.99 -2.19 -1.17
CA ARG A 50 -12.86 -2.04 -2.35
C ARG A 50 -12.53 -0.77 -3.14
N THR A 51 -12.35 0.36 -2.47
CA THR A 51 -12.02 1.63 -3.16
C THR A 51 -10.65 1.61 -3.82
N LYS A 52 -9.67 0.91 -3.24
CA LYS A 52 -8.35 0.71 -3.85
C LYS A 52 -8.45 -0.17 -5.10
N LEU A 53 -9.21 -1.26 -5.04
CA LEU A 53 -9.45 -2.13 -6.20
C LEU A 53 -10.17 -1.39 -7.33
N MET A 54 -11.20 -0.60 -7.01
CA MET A 54 -11.87 0.26 -8.00
C MET A 54 -10.89 1.25 -8.64
N GLY A 55 -9.98 1.84 -7.86
CA GLY A 55 -8.92 2.70 -8.36
C GLY A 55 -8.01 1.98 -9.36
N GLU A 56 -7.59 0.75 -9.06
CA GLU A 56 -6.79 -0.08 -9.98
C GLU A 56 -7.54 -0.35 -11.30
N GLN A 57 -8.83 -0.70 -11.22
CA GLN A 57 -9.66 -0.97 -12.41
C GLN A 57 -9.80 0.28 -13.29
N ILE A 58 -10.12 1.42 -12.69
CA ILE A 58 -10.23 2.70 -13.41
C ILE A 58 -8.92 3.07 -14.10
N ILE A 59 -7.78 2.92 -13.44
CA ILE A 59 -6.47 3.22 -14.02
C ILE A 59 -6.20 2.31 -15.23
N LYS A 60 -6.52 1.02 -15.13
CA LYS A 60 -6.40 0.06 -16.23
C LYS A 60 -7.29 0.44 -17.42
N ASP A 61 -8.52 0.87 -17.15
CA ASP A 61 -9.45 1.32 -18.19
C ASP A 61 -8.95 2.61 -18.87
N TYR A 62 -8.40 3.55 -18.12
CA TYR A 62 -7.78 4.77 -18.68
C TYR A 62 -6.56 4.45 -19.55
N ALA A 63 -5.71 3.52 -19.11
CA ALA A 63 -4.58 3.05 -19.90
C ALA A 63 -5.03 2.42 -21.23
N ALA A 64 -6.06 1.55 -21.19
CA ALA A 64 -6.60 0.93 -22.38
C ALA A 64 -7.29 1.93 -23.34
N ALA A 65 -8.01 2.92 -22.80
CA ALA A 65 -8.76 3.89 -23.59
C ALA A 65 -7.92 5.04 -24.14
N TYR A 66 -6.89 5.48 -23.40
CA TYR A 66 -6.16 6.72 -23.69
C TYR A 66 -4.65 6.54 -23.86
N GLY A 67 -4.13 5.31 -23.73
CA GLY A 67 -2.70 5.03 -23.91
C GLY A 67 -1.81 5.46 -22.73
N MET A 68 -2.41 5.81 -21.58
CA MET A 68 -1.65 6.10 -20.37
C MET A 68 -0.90 4.84 -19.89
N LYS A 69 0.23 5.05 -19.24
CA LYS A 69 1.00 4.01 -18.55
C LYS A 69 0.83 4.08 -17.04
N TYR A 70 0.94 2.93 -16.38
CA TYR A 70 0.76 2.86 -14.94
C TYR A 70 1.68 1.90 -14.22
N ALA A 71 1.93 2.22 -12.96
CA ALA A 71 2.46 1.32 -11.96
C ALA A 71 1.55 1.30 -10.72
N ILE A 72 0.94 0.14 -10.46
CA ILE A 72 0.12 -0.11 -9.28
C ILE A 72 0.99 -0.82 -8.24
N LEU A 73 1.19 -0.17 -7.09
CA LEU A 73 2.06 -0.65 -6.03
C LEU A 73 1.20 -1.04 -4.83
N ARG A 74 1.11 -2.33 -4.53
CA ARG A 74 0.29 -2.89 -3.45
C ARG A 74 1.18 -3.19 -2.26
N TYR A 75 1.08 -2.40 -1.20
CA TYR A 75 1.84 -2.66 0.04
C TYR A 75 0.93 -3.02 1.21
N PHE A 76 1.53 -3.70 2.19
CA PHE A 76 0.92 -4.08 3.45
C PHE A 76 0.97 -2.92 4.46
N ASN A 77 1.90 -2.94 5.41
CA ASN A 77 2.00 -1.92 6.46
C ASN A 77 3.28 -1.11 6.26
N ALA A 78 3.14 0.19 5.99
CA ALA A 78 4.28 1.11 6.04
C ALA A 78 4.70 1.32 7.50
N CYS A 79 6.01 1.46 7.72
CA CYS A 79 6.55 1.74 9.04
C CYS A 79 7.90 2.48 8.95
N GLY A 80 8.41 2.90 10.11
CA GLY A 80 9.65 3.66 10.20
C GLY A 80 9.46 5.14 9.87
N ALA A 81 10.57 5.84 9.74
CA ALA A 81 10.62 7.27 9.52
C ALA A 81 11.82 7.59 8.63
N ASP A 82 11.99 8.88 8.30
CA ASP A 82 13.25 9.32 7.74
C ASP A 82 14.43 8.98 8.69
N PRO A 83 15.53 8.39 8.20
CA PRO A 83 16.65 7.96 9.05
C PRO A 83 17.36 9.09 9.80
N GLU A 84 17.28 10.33 9.29
CA GLU A 84 17.83 11.52 9.96
C GLU A 84 16.84 12.11 10.98
N GLY A 85 15.61 11.58 11.04
CA GLY A 85 14.57 11.96 11.98
C GLY A 85 13.86 13.26 11.62
N GLU A 86 14.05 13.77 10.39
CA GLU A 86 13.49 15.05 9.95
C GLU A 86 12.01 14.93 9.58
N LEU A 87 11.58 13.74 9.16
CA LEU A 87 10.20 13.46 8.75
C LEU A 87 9.72 12.13 9.34
N GLY A 88 8.51 12.14 9.90
CA GLY A 88 7.91 10.95 10.50
C GLY A 88 6.41 10.87 10.22
N GLU A 89 5.85 9.73 10.60
CA GLU A 89 4.41 9.51 10.56
C GLU A 89 3.70 10.38 11.60
N TRP A 90 2.67 11.11 11.16
CA TRP A 90 1.81 11.90 12.05
C TRP A 90 0.36 11.77 11.62
N HIS A 91 -0.39 10.87 12.25
CA HIS A 91 -1.81 10.69 12.02
C HIS A 91 -2.67 11.13 13.22
N THR A 92 -3.92 11.50 12.96
CA THR A 92 -4.88 11.87 14.01
C THR A 92 -6.29 11.38 13.63
N PRO A 93 -6.82 10.32 14.28
CA PRO A 93 -6.16 9.49 15.29
C PRO A 93 -5.07 8.58 14.69
N GLU A 94 -4.10 8.18 15.51
CA GLU A 94 -3.12 7.17 15.15
C GLU A 94 -3.70 5.75 15.37
N THR A 95 -3.65 4.92 14.34
CA THR A 95 -4.30 3.60 14.31
C THR A 95 -3.35 2.45 13.98
N HIS A 96 -2.14 2.74 13.50
CA HIS A 96 -1.16 1.74 13.14
C HIS A 96 -0.44 1.17 14.37
N LEU A 97 -0.09 -0.12 14.30
CA LEU A 97 0.45 -0.86 15.43
C LEU A 97 1.74 -0.23 15.98
N ILE A 98 2.74 -0.01 15.12
CA ILE A 98 4.07 0.45 15.55
C ILE A 98 4.01 1.84 16.22
N PRO A 99 3.39 2.87 15.62
CA PRO A 99 3.21 4.15 16.29
C PRO A 99 2.47 4.03 17.64
N ARG A 100 1.41 3.21 17.73
CA ARG A 100 0.70 2.99 19.00
C ARG A 100 1.56 2.31 20.06
N VAL A 101 2.41 1.36 19.69
CA VAL A 101 3.40 0.75 20.61
C VAL A 101 4.36 1.82 21.13
N LEU A 102 4.84 2.72 20.26
CA LEU A 102 5.73 3.81 20.66
C LEU A 102 5.02 4.85 21.54
N MET A 103 3.75 5.15 21.27
CA MET A 103 2.93 6.02 22.13
C MET A 103 2.76 5.40 23.53
N ALA A 104 2.55 4.09 23.63
CA ALA A 104 2.47 3.40 24.92
C ALA A 104 3.82 3.42 25.65
N ALA A 105 4.91 3.11 24.95
CA ALA A 105 6.26 3.11 25.50
C ALA A 105 6.72 4.51 25.97
N SER A 106 6.21 5.58 25.34
CA SER A 106 6.47 6.97 25.72
C SER A 106 5.49 7.54 26.75
N GLY A 107 4.48 6.77 27.17
CA GLY A 107 3.47 7.20 28.15
C GLY A 107 2.41 8.16 27.60
N ILE A 108 2.30 8.32 26.28
CA ILE A 108 1.23 9.10 25.63
C ILE A 108 -0.12 8.37 25.77
N ILE A 109 -0.11 7.04 25.76
CA ILE A 109 -1.24 6.18 26.10
C ILE A 109 -0.82 5.17 27.15
N ASP A 110 -1.76 4.68 27.95
CA ASP A 110 -1.45 3.80 29.09
C ASP A 110 -0.95 2.40 28.65
N ALA A 111 -1.56 1.84 27.60
CA ALA A 111 -1.24 0.51 27.09
C ALA A 111 -1.70 0.35 25.65
N ILE A 112 -1.23 -0.74 25.01
CA ILE A 112 -1.76 -1.20 23.73
C ILE A 112 -2.65 -2.43 23.94
N GLU A 113 -3.76 -2.47 23.21
CA GLU A 113 -4.61 -3.66 23.12
C GLU A 113 -4.09 -4.59 22.02
N VAL A 114 -3.88 -5.86 22.36
CA VAL A 114 -3.52 -6.93 21.42
C VAL A 114 -4.76 -7.76 21.12
N PHE A 115 -5.18 -7.77 19.86
CA PHE A 115 -6.39 -8.47 19.42
C PHE A 115 -6.07 -9.91 19.00
N GLY A 116 -6.22 -10.84 19.96
CA GLY A 116 -6.03 -12.28 19.75
C GLY A 116 -4.61 -12.75 20.09
N THR A 117 -4.54 -13.86 20.81
CA THR A 117 -3.29 -14.51 21.26
C THR A 117 -3.38 -16.03 21.10
N ASP A 118 -4.27 -16.49 20.23
CA ASP A 118 -4.65 -17.88 19.96
C ASP A 118 -4.63 -18.21 18.47
N TYR A 119 -3.93 -17.42 17.66
CA TYR A 119 -3.68 -17.72 16.25
C TYR A 119 -2.73 -18.92 16.09
N ASP A 120 -2.80 -19.57 14.92
CA ASP A 120 -1.85 -20.62 14.52
C ASP A 120 -0.51 -20.01 14.07
N THR A 121 0.20 -19.40 15.03
CA THR A 121 1.51 -18.75 14.88
C THR A 121 2.41 -19.10 16.07
N ALA A 122 3.71 -18.83 15.96
CA ALA A 122 4.70 -19.28 16.95
C ALA A 122 4.44 -18.79 18.39
N ASP A 123 3.86 -17.59 18.54
CA ASP A 123 3.55 -16.97 19.84
C ASP A 123 2.04 -16.72 20.05
N GLY A 124 1.20 -17.23 19.14
CA GLY A 124 -0.25 -17.06 19.17
C GLY A 124 -0.74 -15.69 18.68
N THR A 125 0.14 -14.73 18.36
CA THR A 125 -0.25 -13.40 17.89
C THR A 125 -0.32 -13.30 16.36
N CYS A 126 -0.91 -12.25 15.83
CA CYS A 126 -1.09 -12.12 14.39
C CYS A 126 0.21 -11.73 13.65
N VAL A 127 0.52 -12.42 12.56
CA VAL A 127 1.70 -12.12 11.69
C VAL A 127 1.33 -11.11 10.60
N ARG A 128 2.17 -10.11 10.36
CA ARG A 128 1.97 -9.05 9.35
C ARG A 128 3.29 -8.65 8.68
N ASP A 129 3.23 -8.29 7.39
CA ASP A 129 4.39 -7.74 6.67
C ASP A 129 4.49 -6.22 6.92
N TYR A 130 5.64 -5.78 7.43
CA TYR A 130 5.99 -4.39 7.66
C TYR A 130 7.16 -4.00 6.77
N ILE A 131 6.97 -2.95 5.97
CA ILE A 131 7.98 -2.43 5.04
C ILE A 131 8.36 -1.00 5.43
N HIS A 132 9.66 -0.72 5.41
CA HIS A 132 10.16 0.61 5.77
C HIS A 132 9.70 1.66 4.75
N VAL A 133 9.31 2.85 5.22
CA VAL A 133 8.79 3.93 4.36
C VAL A 133 9.81 4.38 3.31
N SER A 134 11.10 4.39 3.64
CA SER A 134 12.16 4.67 2.66
C SER A 134 12.24 3.60 1.56
N ASP A 135 11.93 2.34 1.86
CA ASP A 135 11.91 1.27 0.86
C ASP A 135 10.72 1.41 -0.08
N LEU A 136 9.56 1.80 0.47
CA LEU A 136 8.40 2.18 -0.33
C LEU A 136 8.72 3.35 -1.25
N ALA A 137 9.36 4.41 -0.74
CA ALA A 137 9.77 5.56 -1.55
C ALA A 137 10.73 5.15 -2.70
N ARG A 138 11.73 4.32 -2.40
CA ARG A 138 12.64 3.77 -3.41
C ARG A 138 11.90 2.94 -4.47
N ALA A 139 10.91 2.16 -4.08
CA ALA A 139 10.10 1.37 -5.01
C ALA A 139 9.25 2.26 -5.93
N HIS A 140 8.68 3.36 -5.42
CA HIS A 140 7.96 4.35 -6.24
C HIS A 140 8.88 4.99 -7.28
N LEU A 141 10.10 5.38 -6.89
CA LEU A 141 11.09 5.93 -7.82
C LEU A 141 11.47 4.90 -8.90
N LYS A 142 11.71 3.65 -8.52
CA LYS A 142 12.00 2.58 -9.49
C LYS A 142 10.85 2.33 -10.47
N ALA A 143 9.61 2.39 -9.99
CA ALA A 143 8.43 2.27 -10.83
C ALA A 143 8.32 3.42 -11.84
N LEU A 144 8.63 4.66 -11.42
CA LEU A 144 8.69 5.81 -12.32
C LEU A 144 9.72 5.59 -13.42
N MET A 145 10.96 5.28 -13.04
CA MET A 145 12.06 5.08 -13.97
C MET A 145 11.76 3.94 -14.95
N HIS A 146 11.12 2.87 -14.51
CA HIS A 146 10.67 1.77 -15.38
C HIS A 146 9.71 2.25 -16.47
N LEU A 147 8.71 3.07 -16.12
CA LEU A 147 7.76 3.60 -17.11
C LEU A 147 8.41 4.60 -18.08
N GLU A 148 9.24 5.51 -17.56
CA GLU A 148 9.96 6.53 -18.36
C GLU A 148 10.96 5.91 -19.35
N THR A 149 11.55 4.76 -19.00
CA THR A 149 12.47 4.02 -19.88
C THR A 149 11.76 3.09 -20.87
N GLY A 150 10.44 3.22 -21.00
CA GLY A 150 9.66 2.50 -22.00
C GLY A 150 9.07 1.18 -21.50
N GLY A 151 9.22 0.84 -20.23
CA GLY A 151 8.67 -0.37 -19.63
C GLY A 151 7.14 -0.48 -19.73
N ASP A 152 6.66 -1.71 -19.62
CA ASP A 152 5.23 -2.04 -19.61
C ASP A 152 4.55 -1.65 -18.30
N ASN A 153 3.22 -1.59 -18.35
CA ASN A 153 2.38 -1.40 -17.17
C ASN A 153 2.62 -2.51 -16.13
N LEU A 154 2.66 -2.16 -14.85
CA LEU A 154 2.90 -3.12 -13.78
C LEU A 154 1.90 -3.02 -12.62
N SER A 155 1.63 -4.15 -11.98
CA SER A 155 0.86 -4.27 -10.74
C SER A 155 1.60 -5.24 -9.83
N VAL A 156 2.29 -4.74 -8.80
CA VAL A 156 3.23 -5.53 -7.99
C VAL A 156 3.02 -5.32 -6.50
N ASN A 157 3.34 -6.34 -5.72
CA ASN A 157 3.40 -6.26 -4.28
C ASN A 157 4.72 -5.62 -3.83
N LEU A 158 4.63 -4.78 -2.80
CA LEU A 158 5.77 -4.24 -2.09
C LEU A 158 5.68 -4.69 -0.63
N GLY A 159 6.62 -5.53 -0.24
CA GLY A 159 6.72 -6.10 1.10
C GLY A 159 8.09 -6.72 1.28
N THR A 160 8.39 -7.14 2.51
CA THR A 160 9.64 -7.83 2.82
C THR A 160 9.55 -9.33 2.56
N GLY A 161 8.32 -9.86 2.45
CA GLY A 161 8.06 -11.30 2.39
C GLY A 161 8.37 -12.01 3.71
N ARG A 162 8.61 -11.26 4.78
CA ARG A 162 8.86 -11.73 6.14
C ARG A 162 7.83 -11.11 7.07
N GLY A 163 7.27 -11.94 7.94
CA GLY A 163 6.33 -11.55 8.99
C GLY A 163 6.49 -12.45 10.18
#